data_AF-A0A396S691-F1
#
_entry.id   AF-A0A396S691-F1
#
_cell.length_a   1.000
_cell.length_b   1.000
_cell.length_c   1.000
_cell.angle_alpha   90.00
_cell.angle_beta   90.00
_cell.angle_gamma   90.00
#
_symmetry.space_group_name_H-M   'P 1'
#
loop_
_entity.id
_entity.type
_entity.pdbx_description
1 polymer ?
#
loop_
_entity_poly.entity_id
_entity_poly.type
_entity_poly.pdbx_seq_one_letter_code
_entity_poly.pdbx_strand_id
1 'polypeptide(L)'
;MYLFMSKPNKPSTAGESIFLFISILINMLTLPLAFFIGVMATDSPDSGMKEMILAFLFVQGIPLLLFAGSLFLFISRIRENRKNERSFNRKNGE
;
A
#
# COMPACT_ATOMS: atom_id res chain seq x y z
N MET A 1 -18.29 -41.13 10.94
CA MET A 1 -17.68 -40.74 9.65
C MET A 1 -16.91 -39.45 9.90
N TYR A 2 -15.61 -39.53 10.20
CA TYR A 2 -14.77 -38.35 10.45
C TYR A 2 -14.54 -37.63 9.13
N LEU A 3 -15.14 -36.46 8.97
CA LEU A 3 -14.93 -35.59 7.82
C LEU A 3 -13.52 -34.99 7.97
N PHE A 4 -12.53 -35.51 7.23
CA PHE A 4 -11.18 -34.95 7.21
C PHE A 4 -11.22 -33.58 6.52
N MET A 5 -11.46 -32.53 7.31
CA MET A 5 -11.49 -31.16 6.81
C MET A 5 -10.06 -30.73 6.48
N SER A 6 -9.77 -30.52 5.20
CA SER A 6 -8.45 -30.07 4.76
C SER A 6 -8.14 -28.67 5.30
N LYS A 7 -6.88 -28.44 5.68
CA LYS A 7 -6.40 -27.15 6.18
C LYS A 7 -6.74 -26.04 5.17
N PRO A 8 -7.21 -24.86 5.60
CA PRO A 8 -7.45 -23.76 4.67
C PRO A 8 -6.16 -23.44 3.92
N ASN A 9 -6.24 -23.41 2.59
CA ASN A 9 -5.12 -23.01 1.75
C ASN A 9 -4.79 -21.54 2.07
N LYS A 10 -3.57 -21.26 2.52
CA LYS A 10 -3.12 -19.88 2.73
C LYS A 10 -3.14 -19.20 1.37
N PRO A 11 -3.96 -18.15 1.15
CA PRO A 11 -3.93 -17.47 -0.13
C PRO A 11 -2.53 -16.91 -0.36
N SER A 12 -2.05 -17.08 -1.59
CA SER A 12 -0.75 -16.55 -2.02
C SER A 12 -0.74 -15.04 -1.83
N THR A 13 0.00 -14.56 -0.83
CA THR A 13 0.22 -13.13 -0.57
C THR A 13 1.22 -12.49 -1.52
N ALA A 14 1.73 -13.26 -2.50
CA ALA A 14 2.78 -12.79 -3.40
C ALA A 14 2.32 -11.60 -4.23
N GLY A 15 1.07 -11.58 -4.70
CA GLY A 15 0.53 -10.50 -5.51
C GLY A 15 0.46 -9.17 -4.74
N GLU A 16 -0.08 -9.20 -3.52
CA GLU A 16 -0.21 -8.01 -2.68
C GLU A 16 1.17 -7.52 -2.19
N SER A 17 2.10 -8.43 -1.92
CA SER A 17 3.49 -8.08 -1.59
C SER A 17 4.20 -7.41 -2.77
N ILE A 18 4.08 -7.97 -3.97
CA ILE A 18 4.67 -7.37 -5.18
C ILE A 18 4.05 -5.99 -5.45
N PHE A 19 2.73 -5.85 -5.31
CA PHE A 19 2.05 -4.58 -5.46
C PHE A 19 2.53 -3.52 -4.45
N LEU A 20 2.78 -3.94 -3.20
CA LEU A 20 3.36 -3.07 -2.16
C LEU A 20 4.79 -2.66 -2.49
N PHE A 21 5.63 -3.58 -2.96
CA PHE A 21 6.99 -3.25 -3.40
C PHE A 21 6.99 -2.27 -4.59
N ILE A 22 6.14 -2.49 -5.59
CA ILE A 22 6.01 -1.61 -6.75
C ILE A 22 5.53 -0.21 -6.32
N SER A 23 4.52 -0.13 -5.44
CA SER A 23 4.02 1.16 -4.97
C SER A 23 5.08 1.94 -4.17
N ILE A 24 5.89 1.27 -3.34
CA ILE A 24 7.04 1.88 -2.66
C ILE A 24 8.07 2.39 -3.65
N LEU A 25 8.41 1.58 -4.67
CA LEU A 25 9.38 1.97 -5.69
C LEU A 25 8.92 3.21 -6.45
N ILE A 26 7.65 3.26 -6.86
CA ILE A 26 7.07 4.44 -7.52
C ILE A 26 7.15 5.65 -6.59
N ASN A 27 6.77 5.51 -5.33
CA ASN A 27 6.80 6.60 -4.34
C ASN A 27 8.23 7.16 -4.16
N MET A 28 9.23 6.28 -4.09
CA MET A 28 10.66 6.63 -4.01
C MET A 28 11.16 7.37 -5.25
N LEU A 29 10.72 6.97 -6.45
CA LEU A 29 11.09 7.62 -7.71
C LEU A 29 10.37 8.97 -7.89
N THR A 30 9.15 9.09 -7.40
CA THR A 30 8.38 10.34 -7.51
C THR A 30 8.79 11.37 -6.47
N LEU A 31 9.38 11.00 -5.33
CA LEU A 31 9.90 11.95 -4.34
C LEU A 31 10.90 12.98 -4.93
N PRO A 32 12.00 12.58 -5.59
CA PRO A 32 12.93 13.53 -6.18
C PRO A 32 12.28 14.35 -7.32
N LEU A 33 11.36 13.74 -8.08
CA LEU A 33 10.63 14.43 -9.14
C LEU A 33 9.67 15.49 -8.58
N ALA A 34 8.90 15.16 -7.54
CA ALA A 34 7.99 16.07 -6.86
C ALA A 34 8.75 17.21 -6.19
N PHE A 35 9.92 16.91 -5.60
CA PHE A 35 10.80 17.94 -5.04
C PHE A 35 11.31 18.88 -6.13
N PHE A 36 11.79 18.35 -7.26
CA PHE A 36 12.25 19.16 -8.39
C PHE A 36 11.15 20.06 -8.95
N ILE A 37 9.95 19.52 -9.18
CA ILE A 37 8.79 20.28 -9.66
C ILE A 37 8.36 21.32 -8.63
N GLY A 38 8.36 20.98 -7.34
CA GLY A 38 8.03 21.91 -6.25
C GLY A 38 8.98 23.11 -6.20
N VAL A 39 10.29 22.89 -6.36
CA VAL A 39 11.28 23.98 -6.43
C VAL A 39 11.06 24.84 -7.67
N MET A 40 10.79 24.23 -8.83
CA MET A 40 10.49 24.96 -10.06
C MET A 40 9.19 25.79 -9.97
N ALA A 41 8.22 25.34 -9.16
CA ALA A 41 7.00 26.10 -8.90
C ALA A 41 7.26 27.39 -8.09
N THR A 42 8.43 27.52 -7.46
CA THR A 42 8.85 28.72 -6.71
C THR A 42 9.69 29.71 -7.51
N ASP A 43 9.83 29.49 -8.83
CA ASP A 43 10.66 30.33 -9.70
C ASP A 43 10.01 31.70 -10.02
N SER A 44 8.71 31.88 -9.72
CA SER A 44 8.01 33.15 -9.96
C SER A 44 8.23 34.14 -8.80
N PRO A 45 8.39 35.45 -9.07
CA PRO A 45 8.70 36.45 -8.03
C PRO A 45 7.62 36.63 -6.95
N ASP A 46 6.37 36.25 -7.23
CA ASP A 46 5.26 36.21 -6.26
C ASP A 46 5.01 34.81 -5.65
N SER A 47 5.77 33.81 -6.08
CA SER A 47 5.61 32.43 -5.59
C SER A 47 6.44 32.19 -4.33
N GLY A 48 5.94 31.30 -3.48
CA GLY A 48 6.58 30.98 -2.21
C GLY A 48 6.33 29.54 -1.79
N MET A 49 6.63 29.23 -0.53
CA MET A 49 6.59 27.85 -0.02
C MET A 49 5.22 27.15 -0.19
N LYS A 50 4.12 27.91 -0.27
CA LYS A 50 2.78 27.35 -0.52
C LYS A 50 2.65 26.70 -1.90
N GLU A 51 3.18 27.34 -2.95
CA GLU A 51 3.15 26.82 -4.32
C GLU A 51 4.04 25.59 -4.45
N MET A 52 5.19 25.59 -3.77
CA MET A 52 6.06 24.40 -3.65
C MET A 52 5.29 23.21 -3.05
N ILE A 53 4.62 23.42 -1.91
CA ILE A 53 3.89 22.35 -1.22
C ILE A 53 2.73 21.85 -2.08
N LEU A 54 2.00 22.75 -2.74
CA LEU A 54 0.89 22.39 -3.61
C LEU A 54 1.37 21.56 -4.82
N ALA A 55 2.41 22.01 -5.50
CA ALA A 55 3.01 21.30 -6.63
C ALA A 55 3.60 19.94 -6.20
N PHE A 56 4.27 19.90 -5.04
CA PHE A 56 4.80 18.66 -4.47
C PHE A 56 3.68 17.66 -4.17
N LEU A 57 2.62 18.09 -3.50
CA LEU A 57 1.47 17.24 -3.17
C LEU A 57 0.69 16.82 -4.40
N PHE A 58 0.65 17.66 -5.44
CA PHE A 58 0.00 17.31 -6.70
C PHE A 58 0.72 16.15 -7.41
N VAL A 59 2.05 16.19 -7.48
CA VAL A 59 2.86 15.11 -8.08
C VAL A 59 2.85 13.86 -7.19
N GLN A 60 2.97 14.04 -5.87
CA GLN A 60 3.05 12.92 -4.91
C GLN A 60 1.68 12.32 -4.56
N GLY A 61 0.57 13.01 -4.87
CA GLY A 61 -0.79 12.60 -4.52
C GLY A 61 -1.16 11.24 -5.08
N ILE A 62 -0.90 10.99 -6.37
CA ILE A 62 -1.17 9.69 -7.01
C ILE A 62 -0.29 8.58 -6.40
N PRO A 63 1.05 8.74 -6.30
CA PRO A 63 1.91 7.79 -5.59
C PRO A 63 1.49 7.47 -4.16
N LEU A 64 1.04 8.46 -3.39
CA LEU A 64 0.55 8.28 -2.02
C LEU A 64 -0.76 7.50 -1.96
N LEU A 65 -1.70 7.79 -2.85
CA LEU A 65 -2.95 7.04 -2.96
C LEU A 65 -2.71 5.58 -3.34
N LEU A 66 -1.81 5.32 -4.30
CA LEU A 66 -1.41 3.97 -4.68
C LEU A 66 -0.77 3.21 -3.52
N PHE A 67 0.14 3.87 -2.79
CA PHE A 67 0.77 3.28 -1.62
C PHE A 67 -0.24 2.97 -0.51
N ALA A 68 -1.15 3.90 -0.20
CA ALA A 68 -2.21 3.70 0.79
C ALA A 68 -3.14 2.55 0.41
N GLY A 69 -3.55 2.46 -0.85
CA GLY A 69 -4.37 1.36 -1.37
C GLY A 69 -3.65 0.02 -1.27
N SER A 70 -2.38 -0.03 -1.66
CA SER A 70 -1.58 -1.25 -1.54
C SER A 70 -1.40 -1.70 -0.10
N LEU A 71 -1.16 -0.77 0.83
CA LEU A 71 -1.01 -1.08 2.24
C LEU A 71 -2.32 -1.61 2.83
N PHE A 72 -3.45 -0.99 2.45
CA PHE A 72 -4.77 -1.43 2.88
C PHE A 72 -5.09 -2.86 2.42
N LEU A 73 -4.80 -3.19 1.16
CA LEU A 73 -4.99 -4.54 0.63
C LEU A 73 -4.10 -5.56 1.35
N PHE A 74 -2.83 -5.23 1.56
CA PHE A 74 -1.88 -6.08 2.25
C PHE A 74 -2.31 -6.39 3.69
N ILE A 75 -2.71 -5.36 4.46
CA ILE A 75 -3.20 -5.52 5.83
C ILE A 75 -4.50 -6.32 5.87
N SER A 76 -5.44 -6.02 4.96
CA SER A 76 -6.72 -6.72 4.88
C SER A 76 -6.52 -8.22 4.62
N ARG A 77 -5.57 -8.56 3.74
CA ARG A 77 -5.21 -9.94 3.43
C ARG A 77 -4.58 -10.68 4.61
N ILE A 78 -3.67 -10.03 5.34
CA ILE A 78 -3.09 -10.60 6.57
C ILE A 78 -4.19 -10.88 7.60
N ARG A 79 -5.14 -9.96 7.76
CA ARG A 79 -6.25 -10.10 8.71
C ARG A 79 -7.17 -11.26 8.34
N GLU A 80 -7.45 -11.44 7.05
CA GLU A 80 -8.25 -12.56 6.53
C GLU A 80 -7.57 -13.91 6.83
N ASN A 81 -6.27 -14.02 6.55
CA ASN A 81 -5.50 -15.24 6.80
C ASN A 81 -5.56 -15.65 8.28
N ARG A 82 -5.40 -14.68 9.18
CA ARG A 82 -5.47 -14.90 10.62
C ARG A 82 -6.87 -15.34 11.08
N LYS A 83 -7.93 -14.83 10.45
CA LYS A 83 -9.31 -15.26 10.76
C LYS A 83 -9.54 -16.71 10.32
N ASN A 84 -9.08 -17.07 9.13
CA ASN A 84 -9.23 -18.42 8.56
C ASN A 84 -8.48 -19.48 9.40
N GLU A 85 -7.29 -19.15 9.90
CA GLU A 85 -6.54 -20.03 10.81
C GLU A 85 -7.27 -20.23 12.15
N ARG A 86 -7.82 -19.16 12.74
CA ARG A 86 -8.57 -19.25 14.00
C ARG A 86 -9.85 -20.07 13.85
N SER A 87 -10.60 -19.88 12.76
CA SER A 87 -11.84 -20.62 12.52
C SER A 87 -11.58 -22.10 12.26
N PHE A 88 -10.47 -22.45 11.58
CA PHE A 88 -10.04 -23.84 11.42
C PHE A 88 -9.62 -24.48 12.75
N ASN A 89 -8.79 -23.81 13.56
CA ASN A 89 -8.36 -24.37 14.85
C ASN A 89 -9.54 -24.61 15.81
N ARG A 90 -10.55 -23.73 15.79
CA ARG A 90 -11.76 -23.90 16.60
C ARG A 90 -12.57 -25.14 16.20
N LYS A 91 -12.67 -25.43 14.89
CA LYS A 91 -13.43 -26.58 14.38
C LYS A 91 -12.77 -27.95 14.60
N ASN A 92 -11.45 -27.99 14.86
CA ASN A 92 -10.70 -29.24 15.03
C ASN A 92 -10.24 -29.49 16.48
N GLY A 93 -10.46 -28.53 17.38
CA GLY A 93 -10.17 -28.66 18.81
C GLY A 93 -11.41 -28.94 19.67
N GLU A 94 -12.59 -28.98 19.05
CA GLU A 94 -13.87 -29.46 19.60
C GLU A 94 -14.17 -30.85 19.02
#